data_AF-A0A956J7Y4-F1
#
_entry.id   AF-A0A956J7Y4-F1
#
_cell.length_a   1.000
_cell.length_b   1.000
_cell.length_c   1.000
_cell.angle_alpha   90.00
_cell.angle_beta   90.00
_cell.angle_gamma   90.00
#
_symmetry.space_group_name_H-M   'P 1'
#
loop_
_entity.id
_entity.type
_entity.pdbx_description
1 polymer ?
#
loop_
_entity_poly.entity_id
_entity_poly.type
_entity_poly.pdbx_seq_one_letter_code
_entity_poly.pdbx_strand_id
1 'polypeptide(L)'
;IGDDFLVSNRYLPTAKLLREHLRCGYVFTEHEVVRLAEQVASVLVHAHDVGVVFGQLNDVSVLYDPELGHAHVACLPATQPSSASPLAVARFLGIPFFHSPDVLAGAAADPKSDIYSLCMLLHVLCAGEHPFVTSPDIGQVCLSIVNQDPPELAADVGASTWLKDAIASGLGGQCQTARELHDRLAVGRESHAVVATELRMAKVGTRHFPYPMARHLQLFDSLPEPGFRLTQLSSFAEATVSLLGAITLAELASGELETPACAAQLDRPSLGHWLGVCREGLRVLRDEGAPVLCGDLVDAFFDKRGKPATGALALDDLVAWRNRRVGHARQSEVRDVVAAVKEGEALMRRIVRSLAFLSRLSLVQVESLEYREARFLTHLVRLDGTVIRRRTVELDHAVTCGEVLLANATYTRVLSLQRHLRFEVCPECGQEDLFVYQSAVRGTRRFVGFHGGHEVKETVG
;
A
#
# COMPACT_ATOMS: atom_id res chain seq x y z
N ILE A 1 -19.29 -35.09 -27.35
CA ILE A 1 -19.95 -33.87 -26.84
C ILE A 1 -19.39 -33.74 -25.44
N GLY A 2 -18.36 -32.91 -25.28
CA GLY A 2 -17.62 -32.80 -24.01
C GLY A 2 -18.42 -31.93 -23.07
N ASP A 3 -18.69 -32.44 -21.87
CA ASP A 3 -19.43 -31.73 -20.83
C ASP A 3 -18.51 -30.65 -20.22
N ASP A 4 -18.55 -29.44 -20.76
CA ASP A 4 -17.90 -28.28 -20.14
C ASP A 4 -18.75 -27.82 -18.94
N PHE A 5 -18.17 -27.90 -17.74
CA PHE A 5 -18.81 -27.40 -16.52
C PHE A 5 -18.45 -25.92 -16.30
N LEU A 6 -19.46 -25.05 -16.31
CA LEU A 6 -19.30 -23.64 -15.98
C LEU A 6 -19.56 -23.42 -14.48
N VAL A 7 -18.52 -23.02 -13.74
CA VAL A 7 -18.66 -22.59 -12.34
C VAL A 7 -18.71 -21.06 -12.32
N SER A 8 -19.86 -20.49 -11.94
CA SER A 8 -20.03 -19.04 -11.74
C SER A 8 -19.79 -18.70 -10.28
N ASN A 9 -18.74 -17.92 -10.01
CA ASN A 9 -18.41 -17.41 -8.68
C ASN A 9 -18.66 -15.90 -8.62
N ARG A 10 -18.87 -15.39 -7.40
CA ARG A 10 -18.92 -13.95 -7.16
C ARG A 10 -17.59 -13.32 -7.56
N TYR A 11 -17.64 -12.36 -8.47
CA TYR A 11 -16.47 -11.54 -8.82
C TYR A 11 -16.15 -10.58 -7.67
N LEU A 12 -14.89 -10.62 -7.20
CA LEU A 12 -14.37 -9.75 -6.14
C LEU A 12 -13.31 -8.83 -6.76
N PRO A 13 -13.70 -7.62 -7.25
CA PRO A 13 -12.84 -6.79 -8.08
C PRO A 13 -11.55 -6.29 -7.41
N THR A 14 -11.55 -6.22 -6.08
CA THR A 14 -10.48 -5.66 -5.24
C THR A 14 -9.67 -6.73 -4.50
N ALA A 15 -10.15 -7.98 -4.48
CA ALA A 15 -9.49 -9.06 -3.75
C ALA A 15 -8.43 -9.72 -4.63
N LYS A 16 -7.21 -9.81 -4.10
CA LYS A 16 -6.08 -10.51 -4.73
C LYS A 16 -5.69 -11.73 -3.91
N LEU A 17 -5.00 -12.69 -4.53
CA LEU A 17 -4.46 -13.83 -3.79
C LEU A 17 -3.46 -13.34 -2.74
N LEU A 18 -3.42 -14.00 -1.57
CA LEU A 18 -2.43 -13.68 -0.53
C LEU A 18 -0.99 -13.73 -1.05
N ARG A 19 -0.68 -14.67 -1.95
CA ARG A 19 0.60 -14.75 -2.64
C ARG A 19 0.95 -13.45 -3.36
N GLU A 20 0.00 -12.82 -4.03
CA GLU A 20 0.25 -11.58 -4.77
C GLU A 20 0.59 -10.45 -3.80
N HIS A 21 -0.12 -10.36 -2.67
CA HIS A 21 0.20 -9.41 -1.61
C HIS A 21 1.62 -9.63 -1.06
N LEU A 22 1.98 -10.88 -0.71
CA LEU A 22 3.32 -11.22 -0.22
C LEU A 22 4.42 -10.92 -1.24
N ARG A 23 4.21 -11.25 -2.54
CA ARG A 23 5.16 -10.95 -3.61
C ARG A 23 5.36 -9.46 -3.84
N CYS A 24 4.34 -8.65 -3.59
CA CYS A 24 4.44 -7.19 -3.64
C CYS A 24 5.08 -6.58 -2.38
N GLY A 25 5.53 -7.40 -1.43
CA GLY A 25 6.10 -6.94 -0.16
C GLY A 25 5.07 -6.34 0.79
N TYR A 26 3.79 -6.70 0.63
CA TYR A 26 2.74 -6.26 1.55
C TYR A 26 3.00 -6.83 2.95
N VAL A 27 3.16 -5.94 3.93
CA VAL A 27 3.35 -6.31 5.34
C VAL A 27 1.99 -6.29 6.02
N PHE A 28 1.51 -7.46 6.42
CA PHE A 28 0.24 -7.58 7.13
C PHE A 28 0.39 -7.07 8.56
N THR A 29 -0.50 -6.19 8.98
CA THR A 29 -0.60 -5.82 10.39
C THR A 29 -1.22 -6.97 11.18
N GLU A 30 -0.89 -7.08 12.48
CA GLU A 30 -1.49 -8.09 13.37
C GLU A 30 -3.02 -8.10 13.27
N HIS A 31 -3.66 -6.92 13.26
CA HIS A 31 -5.11 -6.80 13.11
C HIS A 31 -5.64 -7.43 11.81
N GLU A 32 -4.91 -7.29 10.70
CA GLU A 32 -5.32 -7.89 9.43
C GLU A 32 -5.13 -9.41 9.44
N VAL A 33 -4.01 -9.89 10.00
CA VAL A 33 -3.76 -11.32 10.17
C VAL A 33 -4.86 -11.96 11.02
N VAL A 34 -5.20 -11.35 12.17
CA VAL A 34 -6.26 -11.86 13.06
C VAL A 34 -7.61 -11.86 12.36
N ARG A 35 -7.98 -10.77 11.69
CA ARG A 35 -9.27 -10.66 11.00
C ARG A 35 -9.39 -11.65 9.83
N LEU A 36 -8.28 -11.91 9.14
CA LEU A 36 -8.20 -12.93 8.10
C LEU A 36 -8.31 -14.33 8.72
N ALA A 37 -7.55 -14.59 9.78
CA ALA A 37 -7.53 -15.86 10.49
C ALA A 37 -8.91 -16.26 10.98
N GLU A 38 -9.66 -15.34 11.58
CA GLU A 38 -11.04 -15.57 12.03
C GLU A 38 -11.96 -15.97 10.86
N GLN A 39 -11.89 -15.25 9.74
CA GLN A 39 -12.73 -15.52 8.57
C GLN A 39 -12.42 -16.89 7.96
N VAL A 40 -11.14 -17.22 7.80
CA VAL A 40 -10.71 -18.51 7.25
C VAL A 40 -11.01 -19.64 8.23
N ALA A 41 -10.77 -19.46 9.53
CA ALA A 41 -11.11 -20.44 10.56
C ALA A 41 -12.63 -20.68 10.62
N SER A 42 -13.46 -19.64 10.47
CA SER A 42 -14.92 -19.76 10.40
C SER A 42 -15.37 -20.61 9.21
N VAL A 43 -14.70 -20.46 8.04
CA VAL A 43 -14.94 -21.33 6.88
C VAL A 43 -14.56 -22.78 7.17
N LEU A 44 -13.40 -23.02 7.81
CA LEU A 44 -12.98 -24.38 8.19
C LEU A 44 -13.93 -25.01 9.21
N VAL A 45 -14.39 -24.26 10.21
CA VAL A 45 -15.42 -24.72 11.17
C VAL A 45 -16.64 -25.23 10.43
N HIS A 46 -17.17 -24.42 9.52
CA HIS A 46 -18.35 -24.79 8.75
C HIS A 46 -18.12 -26.02 7.86
N ALA A 47 -16.98 -26.07 7.17
CA ALA A 47 -16.62 -27.21 6.31
C ALA A 47 -16.48 -28.51 7.12
N HIS A 48 -15.78 -28.47 8.25
CA HIS A 48 -15.57 -29.63 9.12
C HIS A 48 -16.89 -30.11 9.75
N ASP A 49 -17.78 -29.19 10.13
CA ASP A 49 -19.12 -29.53 10.67
C ASP A 49 -19.97 -30.32 9.66
N VAL A 50 -19.76 -30.11 8.35
CA VAL A 50 -20.44 -30.85 7.27
C VAL A 50 -19.61 -32.01 6.70
N GLY A 51 -18.49 -32.35 7.34
CA GLY A 51 -17.62 -33.47 6.95
C GLY A 51 -16.74 -33.21 5.73
N VAL A 52 -16.53 -31.95 5.35
CA VAL A 52 -15.67 -31.54 4.24
C VAL A 52 -14.30 -31.11 4.79
N VAL A 53 -13.23 -31.73 4.31
CA VAL A 53 -11.84 -31.32 4.55
C VAL A 53 -11.34 -30.54 3.34
N PHE A 54 -10.66 -29.41 3.56
CA PHE A 54 -10.19 -28.56 2.48
C PHE A 54 -8.92 -29.14 1.83
N GLY A 55 -7.91 -29.48 2.62
CA GLY A 55 -6.69 -30.21 2.26
C GLY A 55 -5.66 -29.43 1.43
N GLN A 56 -5.91 -28.15 1.14
CA GLN A 56 -5.07 -27.34 0.25
C GLN A 56 -5.14 -25.83 0.58
N LEU A 57 -5.23 -25.50 1.87
CA LEU A 57 -5.21 -24.12 2.32
C LEU A 57 -3.80 -23.53 2.24
N ASN A 58 -3.61 -22.41 1.55
CA ASN A 58 -2.31 -21.77 1.31
C ASN A 58 -2.48 -20.33 0.79
N ASP A 59 -1.35 -19.71 0.44
CA ASP A 59 -1.27 -18.34 -0.09
C ASP A 59 -1.92 -18.16 -1.48
N VAL A 60 -2.20 -19.23 -2.22
CA VAL A 60 -2.88 -19.21 -3.53
C VAL A 60 -4.33 -19.68 -3.49
N SER A 61 -4.84 -20.10 -2.32
CA SER A 61 -6.25 -20.49 -2.14
C SER A 61 -7.07 -19.50 -1.30
N VAL A 62 -6.47 -18.38 -0.88
CA VAL A 62 -7.18 -17.30 -0.17
C VAL A 62 -7.04 -15.99 -0.93
N LEU A 63 -8.18 -15.40 -1.28
CA LEU A 63 -8.30 -14.04 -1.76
C LEU A 63 -8.47 -13.10 -0.57
N TYR A 64 -7.69 -12.04 -0.53
CA TYR A 64 -7.76 -11.01 0.50
C TYR A 64 -8.00 -9.65 -0.11
N ASP A 65 -9.00 -8.96 0.45
CA ASP A 65 -9.29 -7.56 0.20
C ASP A 65 -8.81 -6.73 1.42
N PRO A 66 -7.68 -5.98 1.31
CA PRO A 66 -7.17 -5.14 2.39
C PRO A 66 -8.04 -3.92 2.69
N GLU A 67 -8.93 -3.51 1.79
CA GLU A 67 -9.85 -2.40 2.01
C GLU A 67 -10.99 -2.80 2.93
N LEU A 68 -11.67 -3.88 2.56
CA LEU A 68 -12.82 -4.40 3.29
C LEU A 68 -12.37 -5.26 4.48
N GLY A 69 -11.11 -5.70 4.47
CA GLY A 69 -10.55 -6.69 5.37
C GLY A 69 -11.31 -8.00 5.28
N HIS A 70 -11.70 -8.39 4.06
CA HIS A 70 -12.45 -9.60 3.79
C HIS A 70 -11.53 -10.65 3.19
N ALA A 71 -11.55 -11.85 3.78
CA ALA A 71 -10.86 -13.01 3.26
C ALA A 71 -11.90 -13.96 2.67
N HIS A 72 -11.65 -14.40 1.44
CA HIS A 72 -12.46 -15.39 0.75
C HIS A 72 -11.58 -16.57 0.42
N VAL A 73 -11.93 -17.74 0.96
CA VAL A 73 -11.27 -18.98 0.56
C VAL A 73 -11.75 -19.32 -0.83
N ALA A 74 -10.88 -19.15 -1.82
CA ALA A 74 -11.13 -19.50 -3.20
C ALA A 74 -10.89 -21.00 -3.34
N CYS A 75 -11.96 -21.75 -3.57
CA CYS A 75 -11.85 -23.15 -3.93
C CYS A 75 -11.15 -23.25 -5.30
N LEU A 76 -9.82 -23.44 -5.30
CA LEU A 76 -9.22 -24.14 -6.42
C LEU A 76 -9.82 -25.55 -6.38
N PRO A 77 -10.46 -26.03 -7.45
CA PRO A 77 -11.05 -27.35 -7.41
C PRO A 77 -9.94 -28.37 -7.14
N ALA A 78 -10.25 -29.38 -6.33
CA ALA A 78 -9.43 -30.59 -6.24
C ALA A 78 -9.53 -31.36 -7.57
N THR A 79 -9.05 -30.79 -8.68
CA THR A 79 -9.13 -31.45 -9.98
C THR A 79 -7.92 -31.13 -10.85
N GLN A 80 -7.32 -32.22 -11.31
CA GLN A 80 -6.28 -32.32 -12.33
C GLN A 80 -6.55 -31.40 -13.54
N PRO A 81 -5.61 -30.53 -13.93
CA PRO A 81 -5.59 -29.95 -15.27
C PRO A 81 -4.78 -30.84 -16.21
N SER A 82 -5.35 -31.11 -17.37
CA SER A 82 -4.69 -31.73 -18.51
C SER A 82 -3.40 -31.02 -18.92
N SER A 83 -2.41 -31.82 -19.32
CA SER A 83 -1.10 -31.48 -19.93
C SER A 83 0.10 -31.16 -19.02
N ALA A 84 -0.08 -30.96 -17.71
CA ALA A 84 1.00 -30.97 -16.72
C ALA A 84 0.66 -31.92 -15.57
N SER A 85 1.63 -32.66 -15.03
CA SER A 85 1.39 -33.48 -13.83
C SER A 85 0.91 -32.57 -12.68
N PRO A 86 -0.16 -32.93 -11.94
CA PRO A 86 -0.61 -32.18 -10.77
C PRO A 86 0.51 -31.90 -9.78
N LEU A 87 1.46 -32.85 -9.67
CA LEU A 87 2.66 -32.70 -8.86
C LEU A 87 3.58 -31.59 -9.38
N ALA A 88 3.70 -31.40 -10.70
CA ALA A 88 4.51 -30.33 -11.28
C ALA A 88 3.87 -28.94 -11.04
N VAL A 89 2.54 -28.83 -11.12
CA VAL A 89 1.81 -27.60 -10.79
C VAL A 89 1.91 -27.28 -9.30
N ALA A 90 1.71 -28.27 -8.43
CA ALA A 90 1.86 -28.10 -6.99
C ALA A 90 3.30 -27.71 -6.60
N ARG A 91 4.31 -28.29 -7.27
CA ARG A 91 5.71 -27.92 -7.12
C ARG A 91 5.98 -26.48 -7.56
N PHE A 92 5.47 -26.07 -8.71
CA PHE A 92 5.57 -24.69 -9.20
C PHE A 92 4.87 -23.70 -8.26
N LEU A 93 3.74 -24.08 -7.71
CA LEU A 93 2.97 -23.27 -6.78
C LEU A 93 3.47 -23.36 -5.33
N GLY A 94 4.47 -24.19 -4.99
CA GLY A 94 4.94 -24.32 -3.60
C GLY A 94 3.88 -24.80 -2.60
N ILE A 95 2.79 -25.42 -3.07
CA ILE A 95 1.68 -25.93 -2.24
C ILE A 95 2.16 -26.88 -1.14
N PRO A 96 3.12 -27.81 -1.39
CA PRO A 96 3.60 -28.72 -0.36
C PRO A 96 4.16 -28.04 0.90
N PHE A 97 4.55 -26.77 0.81
CA PHE A 97 5.13 -26.03 1.93
C PHE A 97 4.12 -25.75 3.04
N PHE A 98 2.83 -25.72 2.71
CA PHE A 98 1.75 -25.50 3.68
C PHE A 98 1.14 -26.80 4.23
N HIS A 99 1.57 -27.96 3.73
CA HIS A 99 1.03 -29.25 4.18
C HIS A 99 1.59 -29.66 5.53
N SER A 100 0.74 -30.29 6.35
CA SER A 100 1.17 -30.92 7.60
C SER A 100 2.18 -32.06 7.36
N PRO A 101 3.03 -32.37 8.35
CA PRO A 101 3.98 -33.49 8.29
C PRO A 101 3.34 -34.82 7.86
N ASP A 102 2.18 -35.16 8.41
CA ASP A 102 1.48 -36.42 8.11
C ASP A 102 1.02 -36.51 6.65
N VAL A 103 0.48 -35.42 6.11
CA VAL A 103 0.09 -35.33 4.69
C VAL A 103 1.31 -35.44 3.77
N LEU A 104 2.44 -34.83 4.15
CA LEU A 104 3.71 -34.98 3.40
C LEU A 104 4.29 -36.40 3.50
N ALA A 105 4.01 -37.12 4.59
CA ALA A 105 4.34 -38.52 4.77
C ALA A 105 3.38 -39.48 4.04
N GLY A 106 2.34 -38.95 3.36
CA GLY A 106 1.41 -39.71 2.54
C GLY A 106 0.08 -40.06 3.22
N ALA A 107 -0.21 -39.50 4.40
CA ALA A 107 -1.54 -39.59 5.00
C ALA A 107 -2.56 -38.78 4.19
N ALA A 108 -3.83 -39.17 4.28
CA ALA A 108 -4.92 -38.37 3.73
C ALA A 108 -5.07 -37.07 4.55
N ALA A 109 -5.40 -35.97 3.88
CA ALA A 109 -5.75 -34.73 4.56
C ALA A 109 -6.98 -34.94 5.45
N ASP A 110 -6.92 -34.40 6.67
CA ASP A 110 -7.96 -34.44 7.68
C ASP A 110 -8.20 -33.03 8.27
N PRO A 111 -9.19 -32.84 9.17
CA PRO A 111 -9.42 -31.54 9.80
C PRO A 111 -8.20 -30.94 10.51
N LYS A 112 -7.29 -31.76 11.05
CA LYS A 112 -6.08 -31.28 11.73
C LYS A 112 -5.04 -30.76 10.74
N SER A 113 -4.96 -31.38 9.57
CA SER A 113 -4.10 -30.89 8.48
C SER A 113 -4.53 -29.52 7.97
N ASP A 114 -5.84 -29.22 7.91
CA ASP A 114 -6.35 -27.88 7.57
C ASP A 114 -5.95 -26.82 8.61
N ILE A 115 -6.00 -27.16 9.90
CA ILE A 115 -5.56 -26.30 11.00
C ILE A 115 -4.07 -25.99 10.87
N TYR A 116 -3.25 -27.01 10.61
CA TYR A 116 -1.82 -26.83 10.37
C TYR A 116 -1.58 -25.87 9.21
N SER A 117 -2.25 -26.09 8.07
CA SER A 117 -2.10 -25.26 6.89
C SER A 117 -2.52 -23.81 7.12
N LEU A 118 -3.60 -23.57 7.88
CA LEU A 118 -3.98 -22.22 8.30
C LEU A 118 -2.88 -21.59 9.17
N CYS A 119 -2.40 -22.28 10.20
CA CYS A 119 -1.36 -21.72 11.07
C CYS A 119 -0.04 -21.48 10.34
N MET A 120 0.33 -22.31 9.38
CA MET A 120 1.49 -22.06 8.51
C MET A 120 1.27 -20.83 7.64
N LEU A 121 0.07 -20.67 7.06
CA LEU A 121 -0.30 -19.46 6.33
C LEU A 121 -0.18 -18.21 7.23
N LEU A 122 -0.72 -18.24 8.45
CA LEU A 122 -0.62 -17.12 9.38
C LEU A 122 0.83 -16.81 9.79
N HIS A 123 1.65 -17.85 9.98
CA HIS A 123 3.09 -17.68 10.20
C HIS A 123 3.73 -16.89 9.05
N VAL A 124 3.47 -17.30 7.81
CA VAL A 124 3.97 -16.62 6.61
C VAL A 124 3.47 -15.16 6.54
N LEU A 125 2.20 -14.90 6.85
CA LEU A 125 1.67 -13.54 6.83
C LEU A 125 2.32 -12.64 7.89
N CYS A 126 2.65 -13.19 9.06
CA CYS A 126 3.36 -12.46 10.12
C CYS A 126 4.84 -12.23 9.79
N ALA A 127 5.52 -13.25 9.26
CA ALA A 127 6.95 -13.20 8.98
C ALA A 127 7.29 -12.54 7.64
N GLY A 128 6.34 -12.48 6.70
CA GLY A 128 6.52 -12.03 5.32
C GLY A 128 7.15 -13.10 4.40
N GLU A 129 7.68 -14.17 4.97
CA GLU A 129 8.30 -15.28 4.24
C GLU A 129 8.02 -16.63 4.91
N HIS A 130 8.28 -17.71 4.18
CA HIS A 130 8.05 -19.06 4.67
C HIS A 130 9.30 -19.63 5.37
N PRO A 131 9.16 -20.23 6.56
CA PRO A 131 10.29 -20.54 7.45
C PRO A 131 11.30 -21.53 6.85
N PHE A 132 10.86 -22.36 5.91
CA PHE A 132 11.67 -23.40 5.29
C PHE A 132 12.20 -23.04 3.87
N VAL A 133 12.19 -21.75 3.47
CA VAL A 133 12.65 -21.29 2.12
C VAL A 133 14.18 -21.21 1.98
N THR A 134 14.93 -21.98 2.77
CA THR A 134 16.40 -22.00 2.73
C THR A 134 16.97 -22.83 1.58
N SER A 135 16.14 -23.55 0.82
CA SER A 135 16.57 -24.39 -0.30
C SER A 135 15.62 -24.28 -1.51
N PRO A 136 16.14 -24.18 -2.75
CA PRO A 136 15.33 -24.26 -3.97
C PRO A 136 14.81 -25.68 -4.24
N ASP A 137 15.25 -26.69 -3.47
CA ASP A 137 14.79 -28.07 -3.60
C ASP A 137 13.58 -28.35 -2.71
N ILE A 138 12.42 -28.48 -3.34
CA ILE A 138 11.14 -28.84 -2.71
C ILE A 138 11.26 -30.11 -1.87
N GLY A 139 12.06 -31.09 -2.29
CA GLY A 139 12.26 -32.33 -1.53
C GLY A 139 12.91 -32.07 -0.17
N GLN A 140 13.87 -31.15 -0.09
CA GLN A 140 14.52 -30.75 1.16
C GLN A 140 13.58 -29.94 2.06
N VAL A 141 12.73 -29.10 1.48
CA VAL A 141 11.72 -28.35 2.23
C VAL A 141 10.70 -29.30 2.86
N CYS A 142 10.16 -30.24 2.07
CA CYS A 142 9.24 -31.26 2.60
C CYS A 142 9.91 -32.10 3.69
N LEU A 143 11.17 -32.49 3.49
CA LEU A 143 11.92 -33.25 4.49
C LEU A 143 12.13 -32.44 5.78
N SER A 144 12.36 -31.14 5.66
CA SER A 144 12.48 -30.24 6.82
C SER A 144 11.16 -30.16 7.59
N ILE A 145 10.03 -29.99 6.90
CA ILE A 145 8.70 -29.96 7.53
C ILE A 145 8.40 -31.27 8.26
N VAL A 146 8.79 -32.42 7.70
CA VAL A 146 8.52 -33.73 8.30
C VAL A 146 9.42 -34.04 9.50
N ASN A 147 10.68 -33.58 9.50
CA ASN A 147 11.69 -34.02 10.48
C ASN A 147 12.12 -32.96 11.49
N GLN A 148 11.74 -31.69 11.32
CA GLN A 148 12.09 -30.61 12.25
C GLN A 148 10.92 -30.29 13.17
N ASP A 149 11.23 -29.70 14.31
CA ASP A 149 10.22 -29.14 15.19
C ASP A 149 9.39 -28.07 14.45
N PRO A 150 8.11 -27.87 14.82
CA PRO A 150 7.28 -26.84 14.22
C PRO A 150 7.96 -25.47 14.27
N PRO A 151 7.89 -24.67 13.19
CA PRO A 151 8.59 -23.39 13.17
C PRO A 151 7.95 -22.40 14.16
N GLU A 152 8.80 -21.72 14.91
CA GLU A 152 8.41 -20.65 15.83
C GLU A 152 8.57 -19.28 15.16
N LEU A 153 7.62 -18.38 15.40
CA LEU A 153 7.77 -16.98 14.99
C LEU A 153 8.84 -16.30 15.87
N ALA A 154 9.86 -15.74 15.22
CA ALA A 154 10.95 -15.06 15.90
C ALA A 154 10.47 -13.91 16.80
N ALA A 155 11.24 -13.61 17.84
CA ALA A 155 10.87 -12.64 18.86
C ALA A 155 10.67 -11.21 18.30
N ASP A 156 11.41 -10.87 17.26
CA ASP A 156 11.41 -9.60 16.54
C ASP A 156 10.26 -9.44 15.52
N VAL A 157 9.56 -10.53 15.17
CA VAL A 157 8.33 -10.44 14.37
C VAL A 157 7.26 -9.68 15.18
N GLY A 158 6.71 -8.62 14.57
CA GLY A 158 5.73 -7.69 15.14
C GLY A 158 4.33 -8.28 15.34
N ALA A 159 4.25 -9.45 15.96
CA ALA A 159 3.02 -10.11 16.41
C ALA A 159 3.04 -10.22 17.94
N SER A 160 1.89 -10.04 18.57
CA SER A 160 1.70 -10.29 19.99
C SER A 160 2.02 -11.74 20.40
N THR A 161 2.33 -11.93 21.68
CA THR A 161 2.59 -13.26 22.25
C THR A 161 1.41 -14.20 22.08
N TRP A 162 0.18 -13.73 22.30
CA TRP A 162 -1.01 -14.56 22.19
C TRP A 162 -1.24 -15.07 20.75
N LEU A 163 -0.95 -14.24 19.73
CA LEU A 163 -1.07 -14.66 18.33
C LEU A 163 0.01 -15.70 17.98
N LYS A 164 1.24 -15.49 18.46
CA LYS A 164 2.33 -16.47 18.32
C LYS A 164 1.95 -17.80 18.97
N ASP A 165 1.38 -17.77 20.17
CA ASP A 165 0.91 -18.97 20.88
C ASP A 165 -0.23 -19.68 20.13
N ALA A 166 -1.18 -18.93 19.55
CA ALA A 166 -2.26 -19.50 18.76
C ALA A 166 -1.71 -20.21 17.51
N ILE A 167 -0.77 -19.58 16.78
CA ILE A 167 -0.10 -20.17 15.61
C ILE A 167 0.68 -21.43 16.01
N ALA A 168 1.50 -21.35 17.06
CA ALA A 168 2.27 -22.49 17.56
C ALA A 168 1.39 -23.67 17.98
N SER A 169 0.23 -23.40 18.58
CA SER A 169 -0.69 -24.46 19.01
C SER A 169 -1.27 -25.27 17.84
N GLY A 170 -1.50 -24.64 16.68
CA GLY A 170 -1.96 -25.35 15.49
C GLY A 170 -0.82 -26.07 14.76
N LEU A 171 0.35 -25.45 14.66
CA LEU A 171 1.54 -26.08 14.05
C LEU A 171 2.04 -27.28 14.85
N GLY A 172 1.99 -27.22 16.19
CA GLY A 172 2.37 -28.30 17.10
C GLY A 172 1.28 -29.34 17.35
N GLY A 173 0.13 -29.25 16.67
CA GLY A 173 -0.96 -30.22 16.79
C GLY A 173 -1.65 -30.24 18.16
N GLN A 174 -1.51 -29.18 18.96
CA GLN A 174 -2.20 -29.03 20.25
C GLN A 174 -3.67 -28.66 20.04
N CYS A 175 -3.95 -27.81 19.04
CA CYS A 175 -5.29 -27.44 18.63
C CYS A 175 -5.94 -28.57 17.82
N GLN A 176 -7.04 -29.13 18.33
CA GLN A 176 -7.64 -30.34 17.74
C GLN A 176 -8.75 -30.06 16.73
N THR A 177 -9.37 -28.87 16.79
CA THR A 177 -10.53 -28.54 15.96
C THR A 177 -10.44 -27.11 15.43
N ALA A 178 -10.99 -26.86 14.24
CA ALA A 178 -11.05 -25.51 13.68
C ALA A 178 -11.83 -24.54 14.60
N ARG A 179 -12.78 -25.05 15.39
CA ARG A 179 -13.55 -24.24 16.36
C ARG A 179 -12.67 -23.77 17.52
N GLU A 180 -11.84 -24.66 18.05
CA GLU A 180 -10.86 -24.28 19.08
C GLU A 180 -9.89 -23.22 18.57
N LEU A 181 -9.38 -23.35 17.33
CA LEU A 181 -8.51 -22.33 16.74
C LEU A 181 -9.25 -21.00 16.55
N HIS A 182 -10.49 -21.05 16.02
CA HIS A 182 -11.33 -19.87 15.85
C HIS A 182 -11.57 -19.14 17.17
N ASP A 183 -11.90 -19.86 18.25
CA ASP A 183 -12.19 -19.27 19.56
C ASP A 183 -10.92 -18.64 20.18
N ARG A 184 -9.75 -19.27 20.01
CA ARG A 184 -8.46 -18.69 20.40
C ARG A 184 -8.16 -17.38 19.66
N LEU A 185 -8.49 -17.32 18.37
CA LEU A 185 -8.30 -16.12 17.54
C LEU A 185 -9.29 -15.00 17.91
N ALA A 186 -10.52 -15.36 18.29
CA ALA A 186 -11.59 -14.42 18.64
C ALA A 186 -11.29 -13.59 19.91
N VAL A 187 -10.52 -14.13 20.86
CA VAL A 187 -10.11 -13.41 22.09
C VAL A 187 -9.27 -12.16 21.77
N GLY A 188 -8.50 -12.18 20.68
CA GLY A 188 -7.74 -11.02 20.22
C GLY A 188 -8.63 -9.84 19.79
N ARG A 189 -9.80 -10.12 19.20
CA ARG A 189 -10.69 -9.10 18.65
C ARG A 189 -11.30 -8.18 19.71
N GLU A 190 -11.60 -8.68 20.90
CA GLU A 190 -12.14 -7.86 22.00
C GLU A 190 -11.08 -6.88 22.53
N SER A 191 -9.82 -7.32 22.61
CA SER A 191 -8.68 -6.47 23.00
C SER A 191 -8.36 -5.42 21.92
N HIS A 192 -8.54 -5.77 20.64
CA HIS A 192 -8.34 -4.86 19.51
C HIS A 192 -9.56 -3.97 19.19
N ALA A 193 -10.78 -4.23 19.67
CA ALA A 193 -11.95 -3.40 19.38
C ALA A 193 -11.86 -2.00 20.01
N VAL A 194 -11.26 -1.90 21.20
CA VAL A 194 -11.01 -0.62 21.90
C VAL A 194 -9.89 0.16 21.20
N VAL A 195 -8.79 -0.52 20.86
CA VAL A 195 -7.64 0.03 20.13
C VAL A 195 -8.00 0.39 18.68
N ALA A 196 -8.85 -0.39 18.01
CA ALA A 196 -9.32 -0.15 16.64
C ALA A 196 -10.31 1.01 16.54
N THR A 197 -10.95 1.43 17.63
CA THR A 197 -11.80 2.63 17.63
C THR A 197 -10.93 3.89 17.64
N GLU A 198 -9.86 3.93 18.44
CA GLU A 198 -8.86 5.00 18.42
C GLU A 198 -7.98 4.98 17.15
N LEU A 199 -7.56 3.79 16.69
CA LEU A 199 -6.85 3.62 15.41
C LEU A 199 -7.73 3.82 14.18
N ARG A 200 -9.06 3.62 14.23
CA ARG A 200 -9.95 4.01 13.12
C ARG A 200 -10.00 5.51 12.97
N MET A 201 -10.01 6.27 14.06
CA MET A 201 -9.96 7.74 13.98
C MET A 201 -8.60 8.23 13.45
N ALA A 202 -7.50 7.49 13.67
CA ALA A 202 -6.18 7.78 13.10
C ALA A 202 -5.98 7.28 11.66
N LYS A 203 -6.40 6.04 11.32
CA LYS A 203 -6.29 5.40 9.99
C LYS A 203 -7.25 5.97 8.96
N VAL A 204 -8.41 6.49 9.37
CA VAL A 204 -9.32 7.21 8.45
C VAL A 204 -8.69 8.54 8.02
N GLY A 205 -7.76 9.13 8.79
CA GLY A 205 -7.06 10.35 8.37
C GLY A 205 -6.03 10.13 7.27
N THR A 206 -5.25 9.03 7.31
CA THR A 206 -4.07 8.84 6.44
C THR A 206 -4.36 8.16 5.09
N ARG A 207 -5.46 7.40 4.96
CA ARG A 207 -5.90 6.76 3.69
C ARG A 207 -6.51 7.73 2.67
N HIS A 208 -6.76 8.97 3.06
CA HIS A 208 -7.47 9.93 2.22
C HIS A 208 -6.55 10.96 1.54
N PHE A 209 -5.27 11.05 1.95
CA PHE A 209 -4.31 11.94 1.30
C PHE A 209 -3.94 11.44 -0.10
N PRO A 210 -3.49 12.31 -1.02
CA PRO A 210 -2.93 11.88 -2.30
C PRO A 210 -1.77 10.89 -2.10
N TYR A 211 -1.70 9.87 -2.97
CA TYR A 211 -0.81 8.70 -2.80
C TYR A 211 0.65 9.01 -2.44
N PRO A 212 1.33 10.00 -3.05
CA PRO A 212 2.69 10.38 -2.65
C PRO A 212 2.87 10.62 -1.15
N MET A 213 1.89 11.26 -0.51
CA MET A 213 1.91 11.48 0.94
C MET A 213 1.39 10.27 1.70
N ALA A 214 0.26 9.71 1.27
CA ALA A 214 -0.41 8.62 1.98
C ALA A 214 0.50 7.40 2.13
N ARG A 215 1.29 7.05 1.11
CA ARG A 215 2.20 5.92 1.14
C ARG A 215 3.20 6.02 2.29
N HIS A 216 3.89 7.16 2.42
CA HIS A 216 4.90 7.32 3.46
C HIS A 216 4.28 7.38 4.86
N LEU A 217 3.07 7.92 5.00
CA LEU A 217 2.32 7.87 6.25
C LEU A 217 1.97 6.43 6.64
N GLN A 218 1.51 5.62 5.68
CA GLN A 218 1.17 4.21 5.90
C GLN A 218 2.41 3.38 6.27
N LEU A 219 3.52 3.56 5.55
CA LEU A 219 4.76 2.83 5.81
C LEU A 219 5.40 3.23 7.14
N PHE A 220 5.29 4.49 7.55
CA PHE A 220 5.88 4.95 8.81
C PHE A 220 5.36 4.17 10.02
N ASP A 221 4.04 3.93 10.06
CA ASP A 221 3.38 3.22 11.17
C ASP A 221 3.77 1.73 11.24
N SER A 222 4.12 1.11 10.11
CA SER A 222 4.45 -0.31 10.02
C SER A 222 5.93 -0.64 10.27
N LEU A 223 6.82 0.35 10.29
CA LEU A 223 8.26 0.11 10.40
C LEU A 223 8.71 -0.03 11.86
N PRO A 224 9.39 -1.10 12.27
CA PRO A 224 9.84 -1.27 13.66
C PRO A 224 11.14 -0.49 13.96
N GLU A 225 12.07 -0.44 13.01
CA GLU A 225 13.41 0.11 13.21
C GLU A 225 13.47 1.64 13.09
N PRO A 226 14.11 2.35 14.05
CA PRO A 226 14.28 3.81 14.01
C PRO A 226 14.98 4.32 12.75
N GLY A 227 15.96 3.56 12.22
CA GLY A 227 16.68 3.94 11.00
C GLY A 227 15.76 3.99 9.77
N PHE A 228 14.91 2.99 9.59
CA PHE A 228 13.95 2.98 8.48
C PHE A 228 12.87 4.07 8.64
N ARG A 229 12.39 4.29 9.87
CA ARG A 229 11.48 5.42 10.18
C ARG A 229 12.09 6.77 9.81
N LEU A 230 13.37 6.97 10.09
CA LEU A 230 14.08 8.20 9.75
C LEU A 230 14.16 8.42 8.24
N THR A 231 14.47 7.37 7.48
CA THR A 231 14.46 7.40 6.01
C THR A 231 13.06 7.73 5.49
N GLN A 232 12.02 7.07 6.02
CA GLN A 232 10.64 7.35 5.60
C GLN A 232 10.19 8.77 5.90
N LEU A 233 10.59 9.35 7.03
CA LEU A 233 10.31 10.76 7.33
C LEU A 233 10.98 11.72 6.32
N SER A 234 12.17 11.36 5.83
CA SER A 234 12.86 12.13 4.79
C SER A 234 12.12 12.01 3.44
N SER A 235 11.72 10.80 3.06
CA SER A 235 10.92 10.57 1.85
C SER A 235 9.53 11.22 1.94
N PHE A 236 8.89 11.22 3.10
CA PHE A 236 7.65 11.94 3.35
C PHE A 236 7.80 13.44 3.11
N ALA A 237 8.90 14.04 3.58
CA ALA A 237 9.18 15.46 3.34
C ALA A 237 9.34 15.77 1.84
N GLU A 238 10.09 14.93 1.12
CA GLU A 238 10.28 15.05 -0.33
C GLU A 238 8.96 14.91 -1.10
N ALA A 239 8.21 13.85 -0.84
CA ALA A 239 6.93 13.60 -1.50
C ALA A 239 5.90 14.69 -1.20
N THR A 240 5.84 15.19 0.03
CA THR A 240 4.89 16.24 0.41
C THR A 240 5.22 17.56 -0.29
N VAL A 241 6.46 18.02 -0.21
CA VAL A 241 6.85 19.34 -0.74
C VAL A 241 6.81 19.34 -2.28
N SER A 242 7.25 18.26 -2.92
CA SER A 242 7.17 18.14 -4.39
C SER A 242 5.72 18.06 -4.88
N LEU A 243 4.84 17.32 -4.19
CA LEU A 243 3.41 17.28 -4.51
C LEU A 243 2.76 18.67 -4.42
N LEU A 244 3.01 19.40 -3.33
CA LEU A 244 2.48 20.76 -3.16
C LEU A 244 2.99 21.71 -4.25
N GLY A 245 4.26 21.59 -4.62
CA GLY A 245 4.85 22.36 -5.72
C GLY A 245 4.22 22.02 -7.07
N ALA A 246 4.01 20.74 -7.35
CA ALA A 246 3.33 20.27 -8.56
C ALA A 246 1.90 20.79 -8.65
N ILE A 247 1.14 20.76 -7.55
CA ILE A 247 -0.22 21.33 -7.46
C ILE A 247 -0.17 22.83 -7.74
N THR A 248 0.76 23.56 -7.11
CA THR A 248 0.90 25.02 -7.29
C THR A 248 1.18 25.38 -8.74
N LEU A 249 2.11 24.68 -9.41
CA LEU A 249 2.43 24.92 -10.81
C LEU A 249 1.27 24.58 -11.74
N ALA A 250 0.54 23.51 -11.45
CA ALA A 250 -0.61 23.14 -12.25
C ALA A 250 -1.76 24.14 -12.09
N GLU A 251 -2.00 24.69 -10.90
CA GLU A 251 -3.00 25.75 -10.68
C GLU A 251 -2.63 27.02 -11.44
N LEU A 252 -1.37 27.45 -11.38
CA LEU A 252 -0.88 28.60 -12.17
C LEU A 252 -1.09 28.37 -13.66
N ALA A 253 -0.75 27.18 -14.17
CA ALA A 253 -0.95 26.83 -15.57
C ALA A 253 -2.43 26.80 -15.96
N SER A 254 -3.30 26.27 -15.09
CA SER A 254 -4.75 26.24 -15.31
C SER A 254 -5.37 27.64 -15.31
N GLY A 255 -4.79 28.59 -14.59
CA GLY A 255 -5.22 29.99 -14.57
C GLY A 255 -4.52 30.87 -15.60
N GLU A 256 -3.67 30.31 -16.46
CA GLU A 256 -2.81 31.05 -17.40
C GLU A 256 -1.96 32.15 -16.73
N LEU A 257 -1.56 31.93 -15.48
CA LEU A 257 -0.80 32.88 -14.67
C LEU A 257 0.71 32.72 -14.85
N GLU A 258 1.45 33.78 -14.55
CA GLU A 258 2.91 33.76 -14.59
C GLU A 258 3.49 32.74 -13.60
N THR A 259 4.37 31.86 -14.10
CA THR A 259 5.12 30.93 -13.25
C THR A 259 6.25 31.66 -12.52
N PRO A 260 6.48 31.38 -11.22
CA PRO A 260 7.51 32.07 -10.46
C PRO A 260 8.91 31.76 -11.00
N ALA A 261 9.83 32.73 -10.91
CA ALA A 261 11.18 32.61 -11.45
C ALA A 261 11.96 31.41 -10.87
N CYS A 262 11.69 31.05 -9.60
CA CYS A 262 12.29 29.87 -8.98
C CYS A 262 11.91 28.54 -9.66
N ALA A 263 10.82 28.49 -10.43
CA ALA A 263 10.44 27.31 -11.21
C ALA A 263 11.45 26.99 -12.33
N ALA A 264 12.24 27.96 -12.79
CA ALA A 264 13.31 27.72 -13.76
C ALA A 264 14.43 26.81 -13.22
N GLN A 265 14.51 26.62 -11.89
CA GLN A 265 15.53 25.78 -11.25
C GLN A 265 15.09 24.31 -11.08
N LEU A 266 13.96 23.92 -11.67
CA LEU A 266 13.39 22.58 -11.54
C LEU A 266 14.06 21.53 -12.44
N ASP A 267 15.11 21.86 -13.19
CA ASP A 267 15.92 20.86 -13.90
C ASP A 267 16.60 19.88 -12.92
N ARG A 268 17.06 20.38 -11.76
CA ARG A 268 17.58 19.56 -10.65
C ARG A 268 17.08 20.14 -9.32
N PRO A 269 15.80 19.92 -9.00
CA PRO A 269 15.15 20.58 -7.89
C PRO A 269 15.69 20.03 -6.56
N SER A 270 16.06 20.94 -5.66
CA SER A 270 16.19 20.63 -4.25
C SER A 270 14.82 20.77 -3.57
N LEU A 271 14.68 20.25 -2.35
CA LEU A 271 13.51 20.54 -1.51
C LEU A 271 13.27 22.05 -1.33
N GLY A 272 14.34 22.83 -1.26
CA GLY A 272 14.26 24.29 -1.17
C GLY A 272 13.70 24.93 -2.44
N HIS A 273 14.06 24.42 -3.63
CA HIS A 273 13.49 24.89 -4.90
C HIS A 273 11.97 24.63 -4.93
N TRP A 274 11.53 23.42 -4.57
CA TRP A 274 10.10 23.08 -4.50
C TRP A 274 9.32 23.94 -3.49
N LEU A 275 9.89 24.17 -2.31
CA LEU A 275 9.26 25.02 -1.30
C LEU A 275 9.20 26.50 -1.74
N GLY A 276 10.21 26.97 -2.48
CA GLY A 276 10.20 28.28 -3.13
C GLY A 276 9.04 28.41 -4.13
N VAL A 277 8.85 27.41 -4.98
CA VAL A 277 7.72 27.35 -5.93
C VAL A 277 6.39 27.42 -5.20
N CYS A 278 6.21 26.67 -4.12
CA CYS A 278 4.98 26.75 -3.31
C CYS A 278 4.75 28.18 -2.81
N ARG A 279 5.74 28.80 -2.17
CA ARG A 279 5.59 30.13 -1.58
C ARG A 279 5.34 31.23 -2.61
N GLU A 280 6.11 31.26 -3.69
CA GLU A 280 5.99 32.31 -4.70
C GLU A 280 4.74 32.09 -5.56
N GLY A 281 4.49 30.85 -5.98
CA GLY A 281 3.31 30.52 -6.80
C GLY A 281 1.99 30.69 -6.06
N LEU A 282 1.90 30.24 -4.79
CA LEU A 282 0.69 30.46 -3.99
C LEU A 282 0.46 31.94 -3.66
N ARG A 283 1.52 32.77 -3.64
CA ARG A 283 1.37 34.22 -3.49
C ARG A 283 0.74 34.83 -4.74
N VAL A 284 1.18 34.44 -5.93
CA VAL A 284 0.56 34.86 -7.20
C VAL A 284 -0.92 34.45 -7.23
N LEU A 285 -1.22 33.18 -6.92
CA LEU A 285 -2.61 32.69 -6.89
C LEU A 285 -3.50 33.47 -5.90
N ARG A 286 -2.96 33.84 -4.75
CA ARG A 286 -3.65 34.66 -3.75
C ARG A 286 -3.92 36.08 -4.26
N ASP A 287 -2.89 36.72 -4.81
CA ASP A 287 -2.93 38.14 -5.17
C ASP A 287 -3.84 38.37 -6.40
N GLU A 288 -3.86 37.42 -7.33
CA GLU A 288 -4.75 37.45 -8.52
C GLU A 288 -6.19 36.98 -8.21
N GLY A 289 -6.44 36.42 -7.02
CA GLY A 289 -7.76 35.90 -6.64
C GLY A 289 -8.26 34.78 -7.56
N ALA A 290 -7.33 34.05 -8.18
CA ALA A 290 -7.67 33.03 -9.17
C ALA A 290 -8.51 31.93 -8.51
N PRO A 291 -9.54 31.41 -9.19
CA PRO A 291 -10.25 30.26 -8.68
C PRO A 291 -9.24 29.14 -8.55
N VAL A 292 -9.04 28.59 -7.36
CA VAL A 292 -8.10 27.48 -7.09
C VAL A 292 -8.87 26.23 -6.69
N LEU A 293 -8.44 25.06 -7.20
CA LEU A 293 -8.97 23.76 -6.77
C LEU A 293 -8.73 23.61 -5.26
N CYS A 294 -7.62 24.16 -4.77
CA CYS A 294 -7.22 24.08 -3.39
C CYS A 294 -7.05 25.46 -2.72
N GLY A 295 -8.16 26.18 -2.50
CA GLY A 295 -8.15 27.44 -1.74
C GLY A 295 -7.52 27.29 -0.35
N ASP A 296 -7.80 26.16 0.31
CA ASP A 296 -7.23 25.81 1.61
C ASP A 296 -5.69 25.74 1.59
N LEU A 297 -5.06 25.48 0.43
CA LEU A 297 -3.60 25.46 0.30
C LEU A 297 -2.99 26.87 0.41
N VAL A 298 -3.67 27.89 -0.13
CA VAL A 298 -3.26 29.28 0.03
C VAL A 298 -3.35 29.67 1.51
N ASP A 299 -4.45 29.32 2.18
CA ASP A 299 -4.66 29.59 3.61
C ASP A 299 -3.67 28.83 4.52
N ALA A 300 -3.20 27.66 4.09
CA ALA A 300 -2.15 26.92 4.79
C ALA A 300 -0.79 27.62 4.72
N PHE A 301 -0.56 28.42 3.67
CA PHE A 301 0.69 29.16 3.49
C PHE A 301 0.64 30.60 4.00
N PHE A 302 -0.52 31.26 3.94
CA PHE A 302 -0.67 32.67 4.26
C PHE A 302 -1.83 32.92 5.21
N ASP A 303 -1.59 33.76 6.23
CA ASP A 303 -2.67 34.28 7.07
C ASP A 303 -3.46 35.38 6.34
N LYS A 304 -4.53 35.88 6.98
CA LYS A 304 -5.36 36.97 6.44
C LYS A 304 -4.60 38.28 6.18
N ARG A 305 -3.38 38.43 6.71
CA ARG A 305 -2.49 39.60 6.52
C ARG A 305 -1.38 39.31 5.50
N GLY A 306 -1.40 38.13 4.87
CA GLY A 306 -0.42 37.70 3.89
C GLY A 306 0.92 37.24 4.47
N LYS A 307 1.03 37.05 5.80
CA LYS A 307 2.22 36.53 6.48
C LYS A 307 2.24 35.00 6.47
N PRO A 308 3.42 34.35 6.62
CA PRO A 308 3.49 32.89 6.68
C PRO A 308 2.58 32.31 7.76
N ALA A 309 1.66 31.43 7.35
CA ALA A 309 0.76 30.70 8.24
C ALA A 309 1.43 29.47 8.85
N THR A 310 0.70 28.78 9.73
CA THR A 310 1.20 27.61 10.46
C THR A 310 1.63 26.46 9.56
N GLY A 311 0.98 26.26 8.40
CA GLY A 311 1.37 25.25 7.43
C GLY A 311 2.70 25.56 6.75
N ALA A 312 2.89 26.80 6.28
CA ALA A 312 4.18 27.26 5.72
C ALA A 312 5.33 27.10 6.73
N LEU A 313 5.16 27.60 7.96
CA LEU A 313 6.16 27.46 9.02
C LEU A 313 6.45 25.98 9.34
N ALA A 314 5.42 25.13 9.27
CA ALA A 314 5.61 23.71 9.50
C ALA A 314 6.44 23.02 8.41
N LEU A 315 6.25 23.40 7.16
CA LEU A 315 7.02 22.89 6.03
C LEU A 315 8.47 23.38 6.08
N ASP A 316 8.69 24.63 6.52
CA ASP A 316 10.02 25.19 6.71
C ASP A 316 10.83 24.39 7.74
N ASP A 317 10.21 24.11 8.89
CA ASP A 317 10.83 23.31 9.94
C ASP A 317 11.10 21.88 9.47
N LEU A 318 10.20 21.28 8.68
CA LEU A 318 10.38 19.93 8.12
C LEU A 318 11.56 19.88 7.13
N VAL A 319 11.64 20.85 6.22
CA VAL A 319 12.75 20.93 5.25
C VAL A 319 14.07 21.23 5.95
N ALA A 320 14.08 22.11 6.95
CA ALA A 320 15.26 22.39 7.76
C ALA A 320 15.72 21.13 8.52
N TRP A 321 14.78 20.39 9.13
CA TRP A 321 15.05 19.12 9.80
C TRP A 321 15.66 18.09 8.84
N ARG A 322 15.06 17.89 7.66
CA ARG A 322 15.54 16.96 6.63
C ARG A 322 16.94 17.34 6.16
N ASN A 323 17.20 18.61 5.88
CA ASN A 323 18.49 19.08 5.36
C ASN A 323 19.64 18.93 6.37
N ARG A 324 19.38 19.09 7.69
CA ARG A 324 20.39 18.82 8.73
C ARG A 324 20.87 17.36 8.71
N ARG A 325 20.06 16.42 8.23
CA ARG A 325 20.31 14.98 8.33
C ARG A 325 20.92 14.38 7.07
N VAL A 326 20.60 14.90 5.89
CA VAL A 326 21.23 14.46 4.62
C VAL A 326 22.72 14.84 4.54
N GLY A 327 23.15 15.89 5.25
CA GLY A 327 24.55 16.35 5.26
C GLY A 327 25.51 15.65 6.24
N HIS A 328 25.01 14.92 7.25
CA HIS A 328 25.82 14.35 8.34
C HIS A 328 25.77 12.81 8.42
N ALA A 329 25.50 12.14 7.30
CA ALA A 329 25.39 10.68 7.23
C ALA A 329 26.75 9.96 7.29
N ARG A 330 27.51 10.15 8.37
CA ARG A 330 28.51 9.18 8.85
C ARG A 330 28.45 9.13 10.37
N GLN A 331 27.81 8.05 10.86
CA GLN A 331 27.83 7.55 12.24
C GLN A 331 27.13 8.43 13.29
N SER A 332 25.81 8.25 13.45
CA SER A 332 25.10 8.72 14.64
C SER A 332 24.79 7.54 15.56
N GLU A 333 25.08 7.67 16.85
CA GLU A 333 24.71 6.69 17.88
C GLU A 333 23.19 6.46 17.88
N VAL A 334 22.73 5.29 18.34
CA VAL A 334 21.31 4.90 18.37
C VAL A 334 20.42 5.95 19.06
N ARG A 335 20.93 6.65 20.08
CA ARG A 335 20.22 7.73 20.79
C ARG A 335 19.91 8.94 19.90
N ASP A 336 20.83 9.32 19.02
CA ASP A 336 20.67 10.46 18.12
C ASP A 336 19.66 10.17 17.00
N VAL A 337 19.53 8.90 16.60
CA VAL A 337 18.54 8.45 15.61
C VAL A 337 17.13 8.44 16.22
N VAL A 338 16.97 7.88 17.41
CA VAL A 338 15.66 7.83 18.10
C VAL A 338 15.13 9.24 18.39
N ALA A 339 16.00 10.15 18.86
CA ALA A 339 15.64 11.55 19.07
C ALA A 339 15.22 12.23 17.75
N ALA A 340 15.92 11.95 16.65
CA ALA A 340 15.60 12.48 15.33
C ALA A 340 14.23 12.00 14.83
N VAL A 341 13.93 10.71 14.99
CA VAL A 341 12.64 10.12 14.61
C VAL A 341 11.52 10.80 15.39
N LYS A 342 11.70 11.00 16.70
CA LYS A 342 10.69 11.68 17.53
C LYS A 342 10.44 13.13 17.11
N GLU A 343 11.51 13.88 16.80
CA GLU A 343 11.41 15.25 16.27
C GLU A 343 10.70 15.27 14.90
N GLY A 344 11.12 14.42 13.97
CA GLY A 344 10.56 14.33 12.63
C GLY A 344 9.10 13.85 12.63
N GLU A 345 8.74 12.90 13.49
CA GLU A 345 7.35 12.43 13.65
C GLU A 345 6.45 13.55 14.18
N ALA A 346 6.92 14.36 15.13
CA ALA A 346 6.18 15.51 15.62
C ALA A 346 5.93 16.55 14.51
N LEU A 347 6.93 16.79 13.66
CA LEU A 347 6.81 17.65 12.48
C LEU A 347 5.82 17.06 11.46
N MET A 348 5.94 15.77 11.14
CA MET A 348 5.02 15.05 10.25
C MET A 348 3.57 15.17 10.74
N ARG A 349 3.30 14.91 12.02
CA ARG A 349 1.95 15.06 12.62
C ARG A 349 1.44 16.50 12.56
N ARG A 350 2.32 17.50 12.67
CA ARG A 350 1.93 18.91 12.49
C ARG A 350 1.55 19.20 11.04
N ILE A 351 2.34 18.70 10.07
CA ILE A 351 2.06 18.82 8.63
C ILE A 351 0.74 18.16 8.25
N VAL A 352 0.51 16.91 8.68
CA VAL A 352 -0.73 16.18 8.41
C VAL A 352 -1.95 16.96 8.90
N ARG A 353 -1.86 17.61 10.07
CA ARG A 353 -2.94 18.47 10.58
C ARG A 353 -3.12 19.75 9.75
N SER A 354 -2.02 20.44 9.44
CA SER A 354 -2.06 21.68 8.64
C SER A 354 -2.55 21.46 7.20
N LEU A 355 -2.34 20.27 6.64
CA LEU A 355 -2.71 19.91 5.28
C LEU A 355 -3.92 18.97 5.23
N ALA A 356 -4.72 18.89 6.29
CA ALA A 356 -5.82 17.94 6.39
C ALA A 356 -6.85 18.09 5.25
N PHE A 357 -6.98 19.26 4.63
CA PHE A 357 -7.85 19.46 3.46
C PHE A 357 -7.45 18.61 2.25
N LEU A 358 -6.17 18.23 2.11
CA LEU A 358 -5.71 17.35 1.02
C LEU A 358 -6.38 15.97 1.08
N SER A 359 -6.86 15.55 2.25
CA SER A 359 -7.67 14.33 2.40
C SER A 359 -8.98 14.33 1.61
N ARG A 360 -9.44 15.51 1.16
CA ARG A 360 -10.67 15.65 0.36
C ARG A 360 -10.38 15.58 -1.14
N LEU A 361 -9.11 15.56 -1.53
CA LEU A 361 -8.69 15.50 -2.92
C LEU A 361 -8.38 14.06 -3.31
N SER A 362 -8.64 13.72 -4.56
CA SER A 362 -8.43 12.39 -5.10
C SER A 362 -7.46 12.46 -6.26
N LEU A 363 -6.31 11.81 -6.14
CA LEU A 363 -5.44 11.57 -7.28
C LEU A 363 -6.07 10.47 -8.13
N VAL A 364 -6.25 10.71 -9.42
CA VAL A 364 -6.91 9.79 -10.35
C VAL A 364 -6.17 9.72 -11.68
N GLN A 365 -6.35 8.64 -12.43
CA GLN A 365 -5.90 8.49 -13.80
C GLN A 365 -7.10 8.39 -14.74
N VAL A 366 -7.00 8.99 -15.93
CA VAL A 366 -7.97 8.78 -17.00
C VAL A 366 -7.73 7.40 -17.64
N GLU A 367 -8.65 6.47 -17.44
CA GLU A 367 -8.59 5.13 -18.04
C GLU A 367 -9.13 5.12 -19.47
N SER A 368 -10.28 5.75 -19.67
CA SER A 368 -10.90 5.89 -20.99
C SER A 368 -11.82 7.10 -21.03
N LEU A 369 -12.14 7.56 -22.24
CA LEU A 369 -13.05 8.67 -22.47
C LEU A 369 -14.00 8.33 -23.61
N GLU A 370 -15.28 8.56 -23.39
CA GLU A 370 -16.33 8.52 -24.41
C GLU A 370 -16.81 9.94 -24.68
N TYR A 371 -17.05 10.26 -25.95
CA TYR A 371 -17.67 11.53 -26.32
C TYR A 371 -19.16 11.32 -26.59
N ARG A 372 -20.01 11.96 -25.79
CA ARG A 372 -21.48 11.91 -25.94
C ARG A 372 -22.07 13.31 -25.83
N GLU A 373 -22.91 13.70 -26.79
CA GLU A 373 -23.72 14.94 -26.73
C GLU A 373 -22.94 16.20 -26.31
N ALA A 374 -21.73 16.39 -26.87
CA ALA A 374 -20.83 17.50 -26.55
C ALA A 374 -20.20 17.51 -25.15
N ARG A 375 -20.25 16.39 -24.42
CA ARG A 375 -19.57 16.18 -23.13
C ARG A 375 -18.57 15.03 -23.18
N PHE A 376 -17.55 15.12 -22.34
CA PHE A 376 -16.58 14.04 -22.13
C PHE A 376 -17.05 13.17 -20.97
N LEU A 377 -17.50 11.95 -21.28
CA LEU A 377 -17.78 10.93 -20.29
C LEU A 377 -16.47 10.19 -19.98
N THR A 378 -15.86 10.56 -18.87
CA THR A 378 -14.50 10.16 -18.51
C THR A 378 -14.54 9.06 -17.47
N HIS A 379 -13.91 7.92 -17.75
CA HIS A 379 -13.68 6.86 -16.79
C HIS A 379 -12.36 7.11 -16.06
N LEU A 380 -12.47 7.34 -14.76
CA LEU A 380 -11.37 7.70 -13.88
C LEU A 380 -11.07 6.55 -12.93
N VAL A 381 -9.79 6.24 -12.76
CA VAL A 381 -9.26 5.29 -11.78
C VAL A 381 -8.63 6.06 -10.64
N ARG A 382 -9.10 5.86 -9.39
CA ARG A 382 -8.42 6.45 -8.23
C ARG A 382 -7.03 5.82 -8.03
N LEU A 383 -6.06 6.67 -7.71
CA LEU A 383 -4.69 6.33 -7.36
C LEU A 383 -4.49 6.61 -5.86
N ASP A 384 -5.22 5.92 -4.99
CA ASP A 384 -5.10 6.04 -3.53
C ASP A 384 -4.11 5.04 -2.92
N GLY A 385 -3.30 4.39 -3.78
CA GLY A 385 -2.17 3.57 -3.39
C GLY A 385 -2.44 2.10 -3.17
N THR A 386 -3.68 1.66 -3.28
CA THR A 386 -4.07 0.25 -3.17
C THR A 386 -5.32 -0.08 -3.98
N VAL A 387 -6.26 0.88 -4.05
CA VAL A 387 -7.61 0.88 -4.63
C VAL A 387 -7.83 1.37 -6.06
N ILE A 388 -7.80 0.55 -7.12
CA ILE A 388 -8.31 1.03 -8.43
C ILE A 388 -9.84 1.14 -8.36
N ARG A 389 -10.35 2.30 -7.97
CA ARG A 389 -11.80 2.62 -8.05
C ARG A 389 -12.11 3.33 -9.35
N ARG A 390 -12.91 2.68 -10.18
CA ARG A 390 -13.46 3.29 -11.39
C ARG A 390 -14.64 4.21 -11.04
N ARG A 391 -14.61 5.43 -11.56
CA ARG A 391 -15.74 6.37 -11.54
C ARG A 391 -15.93 6.93 -12.93
N THR A 392 -17.16 6.96 -13.39
CA THR A 392 -17.53 7.70 -14.59
C THR A 392 -17.94 9.10 -14.19
N VAL A 393 -17.31 10.11 -14.79
CA VAL A 393 -17.56 11.53 -14.50
C VAL A 393 -17.70 12.28 -15.80
N GLU A 394 -18.65 13.20 -15.86
CA GLU A 394 -18.74 14.17 -16.96
C GLU A 394 -17.81 15.34 -16.69
N LEU A 395 -16.87 15.58 -17.61
CA LEU A 395 -15.99 16.74 -17.59
C LEU A 395 -16.37 17.71 -18.73
N ASP A 396 -16.23 19.00 -18.45
CA ASP A 396 -16.51 20.10 -19.37
C ASP A 396 -15.29 20.53 -20.21
N HIS A 397 -14.14 19.91 -19.98
CA HIS A 397 -12.88 20.16 -20.67
C HIS A 397 -12.24 18.86 -21.17
N ALA A 398 -11.36 18.98 -22.14
CA ALA A 398 -10.65 17.85 -22.71
C ALA A 398 -9.61 17.29 -21.74
N VAL A 399 -9.57 15.98 -21.62
CA VAL A 399 -8.54 15.20 -20.91
C VAL A 399 -8.01 14.10 -21.83
N THR A 400 -6.84 13.59 -21.54
CA THR A 400 -6.20 12.53 -22.34
C THR A 400 -6.17 11.20 -21.59
N CYS A 401 -6.30 10.07 -22.29
CA CYS A 401 -6.12 8.76 -21.67
C CYS A 401 -4.71 8.63 -21.07
N GLY A 402 -4.63 8.03 -19.89
CA GLY A 402 -3.40 7.88 -19.11
C GLY A 402 -3.04 9.08 -18.25
N GLU A 403 -3.73 10.21 -18.41
CA GLU A 403 -3.43 11.46 -17.70
C GLU A 403 -3.71 11.36 -16.21
N VAL A 404 -2.74 11.77 -15.39
CA VAL A 404 -2.88 11.84 -13.93
C VAL A 404 -3.47 13.20 -13.53
N LEU A 405 -4.63 13.15 -12.89
CA LEU A 405 -5.39 14.31 -12.45
C LEU A 405 -5.52 14.34 -10.92
N LEU A 406 -5.60 15.54 -10.36
CA LEU A 406 -6.05 15.75 -8.98
C LEU A 406 -7.47 16.32 -9.02
N ALA A 407 -8.42 15.62 -8.41
CA ALA A 407 -9.83 15.98 -8.40
C ALA A 407 -10.31 16.37 -7.00
N ASN A 408 -11.25 17.32 -6.92
CA ASN A 408 -12.01 17.53 -5.69
C ASN A 408 -13.00 16.38 -5.43
N ALA A 409 -13.63 16.37 -4.24
CA ALA A 409 -14.54 15.29 -3.85
C ALA A 409 -15.73 15.06 -4.80
N THR A 410 -16.19 16.12 -5.48
CA THR A 410 -17.29 16.08 -6.45
C THR A 410 -16.85 15.82 -7.88
N TYR A 411 -15.54 15.81 -8.16
CA TYR A 411 -14.95 15.67 -9.50
C TYR A 411 -15.39 16.75 -10.50
N THR A 412 -15.98 17.85 -10.01
CA THR A 412 -16.41 18.98 -10.82
C THR A 412 -15.26 19.88 -11.21
N ARG A 413 -14.12 19.75 -10.53
CA ARG A 413 -12.89 20.43 -10.88
C ARG A 413 -11.74 19.45 -10.74
N VAL A 414 -10.93 19.39 -11.77
CA VAL A 414 -9.74 18.55 -11.82
C VAL A 414 -8.54 19.39 -12.27
N LEU A 415 -7.36 18.90 -11.95
CA LEU A 415 -6.11 19.56 -12.22
C LEU A 415 -5.11 18.55 -12.79
N SER A 416 -4.58 18.81 -13.98
CA SER A 416 -3.60 17.91 -14.58
C SER A 416 -2.27 18.00 -13.84
N LEU A 417 -1.83 16.87 -13.29
CA LEU A 417 -0.51 16.72 -12.68
C LEU A 417 0.45 15.94 -13.57
N GLN A 418 0.07 15.63 -14.81
CA GLN A 418 0.82 14.78 -15.75
C GLN A 418 2.28 15.22 -15.96
N ARG A 419 2.56 16.52 -15.86
CA ARG A 419 3.93 17.07 -15.99
C ARG A 419 4.86 16.67 -14.85
N HIS A 420 4.30 16.29 -13.70
CA HIS A 420 5.03 16.03 -12.46
C HIS A 420 4.76 14.65 -11.87
N LEU A 421 3.65 14.01 -12.23
CA LEU A 421 3.22 12.69 -11.79
C LEU A 421 2.77 11.88 -12.99
N ARG A 422 3.23 10.64 -13.10
CA ARG A 422 2.82 9.70 -14.16
C ARG A 422 2.48 8.36 -13.54
N PHE A 423 1.41 7.71 -14.00
CA PHE A 423 1.07 6.36 -13.57
C PHE A 423 1.24 5.42 -14.75
N GLU A 424 2.29 4.60 -14.72
CA GLU A 424 2.75 3.83 -15.87
C GLU A 424 3.27 2.46 -15.45
N VAL A 425 3.39 1.55 -16.41
CA VAL A 425 4.07 0.28 -16.21
C VAL A 425 5.58 0.53 -16.17
N CYS A 426 6.20 0.15 -15.07
CA CYS A 426 7.64 0.24 -14.88
C CYS A 426 8.37 -0.59 -15.95
N PRO A 427 9.32 -0.02 -16.71
CA PRO A 427 10.06 -0.75 -17.74
C PRO A 427 11.01 -1.79 -17.15
N GLU A 428 11.42 -1.64 -15.89
CA GLU A 428 12.37 -2.52 -15.22
C GLU A 428 11.70 -3.76 -14.63
N CYS A 429 10.56 -3.62 -13.96
CA CYS A 429 9.89 -4.73 -13.26
C CYS A 429 8.50 -5.09 -13.80
N GLY A 430 7.97 -4.34 -14.77
CA GLY A 430 6.65 -4.60 -15.37
C GLY A 430 5.46 -4.33 -14.45
N GLN A 431 5.66 -3.70 -13.29
CA GLN A 431 4.57 -3.32 -12.36
C GLN A 431 4.06 -1.91 -12.68
N GLU A 432 2.75 -1.69 -12.58
CA GLU A 432 2.18 -0.36 -12.59
C GLU A 432 2.55 0.40 -11.31
N ASP A 433 3.09 1.61 -11.44
CA ASP A 433 3.43 2.47 -10.29
C ASP A 433 3.22 3.94 -10.61
N LEU A 434 3.11 4.76 -9.56
CA LEU A 434 3.16 6.21 -9.67
C LEU A 434 4.63 6.66 -9.66
N PHE A 435 5.03 7.38 -10.71
CA PHE A 435 6.34 7.98 -10.86
C PHE A 435 6.24 9.49 -10.63
N VAL A 436 7.13 10.02 -9.79
CA VAL A 436 7.23 11.44 -9.45
C VAL A 436 8.41 12.07 -10.16
N TYR A 437 8.21 13.26 -10.72
CA TYR A 437 9.27 14.02 -11.37
C TYR A 437 10.43 14.27 -10.40
N GLN A 438 11.63 13.93 -10.86
CA GLN A 438 12.85 14.08 -10.10
C GLN A 438 13.81 15.11 -10.72
N SER A 439 13.99 15.10 -12.04
CA SER A 439 14.92 16.01 -12.72
C SER A 439 14.68 16.07 -14.22
N ALA A 440 15.23 17.08 -14.88
CA ALA A 440 15.36 17.17 -16.33
C ALA A 440 16.82 17.43 -16.71
N VAL A 441 17.34 16.65 -17.66
CA VAL A 441 18.71 16.79 -18.16
C VAL A 441 18.67 16.68 -19.68
N ARG A 442 19.12 17.74 -20.39
CA ARG A 442 19.22 17.79 -21.86
C ARG A 442 17.92 17.40 -22.57
N GLY A 443 16.80 17.98 -22.15
CA GLY A 443 15.47 17.69 -22.72
C GLY A 443 14.87 16.33 -22.31
N THR A 444 15.57 15.52 -21.51
CA THR A 444 15.03 14.28 -20.95
C THR A 444 14.60 14.48 -19.50
N ARG A 445 13.30 14.32 -19.23
CA ARG A 445 12.74 14.33 -17.87
C ARG A 445 12.86 12.93 -17.27
N ARG A 446 13.20 12.86 -15.98
CA ARG A 446 13.32 11.64 -15.19
C ARG A 446 12.27 11.65 -14.09
N PHE A 447 11.56 10.54 -13.99
CA PHE A 447 10.58 10.29 -12.96
C PHE A 447 10.99 9.03 -12.19
N VAL A 448 10.77 9.03 -10.87
CA VAL A 448 11.17 7.93 -9.98
C VAL A 448 9.93 7.33 -9.34
N GLY A 449 9.82 6.01 -9.39
CA GLY A 449 8.74 5.25 -8.76
C GLY A 449 8.95 5.10 -7.26
N PHE A 450 7.86 4.84 -6.53
CA PHE A 450 7.93 4.62 -5.09
C PHE A 450 8.31 3.18 -4.72
N HIS A 451 8.32 2.26 -5.69
CA HIS A 451 8.77 0.87 -5.54
C HIS A 451 10.16 0.68 -6.17
N GLY A 452 11.14 0.27 -5.36
CA GLY A 452 12.48 -0.09 -5.84
C GLY A 452 13.35 1.07 -6.36
N GLY A 453 12.83 2.30 -6.38
CA GLY A 453 13.54 3.46 -6.93
C GLY A 453 13.74 3.40 -8.45
N HIS A 454 12.94 2.58 -9.15
CA HIS A 454 13.00 2.45 -10.60
C HIS A 454 12.65 3.76 -11.30
N GLU A 455 13.16 3.93 -12.51
CA GLU A 455 13.03 5.19 -13.23
C GLU A 455 12.28 5.07 -14.56
N VAL A 456 11.49 6.10 -14.86
CA VAL A 456 10.90 6.31 -16.19
C VAL A 456 11.48 7.61 -16.77
N LYS A 457 11.83 7.57 -18.06
CA LYS A 457 12.40 8.70 -18.79
C LYS A 457 11.47 9.15 -19.89
N GLU A 458 11.31 10.46 -20.02
CA GLU A 458 10.57 11.10 -21.10
C GLU A 458 11.52 12.02 -21.87
N THR A 459 11.72 11.74 -23.15
CA THR A 459 12.45 12.66 -24.03
C THR A 459 11.44 13.64 -24.61
N VAL A 460 11.54 14.92 -24.22
CA VAL A 460 10.73 15.99 -24.79
C VAL A 460 11.31 16.29 -26.17
N GLY A 461 10.55 15.93 -27.21
CA GLY A 461 10.89 16.16 -28.62
C GLY A 461 10.59 17.56 -29.10
#